data_AF-A0A3B8SW48-F1
#
_entry.id   AF-A0A3B8SW48-F1
#
_cell.length_a   1.000
_cell.length_b   1.000
_cell.length_c   1.000
_cell.angle_alpha   90.00
_cell.angle_beta   90.00
_cell.angle_gamma   90.00
#
_symmetry.space_group_name_H-M   'P 1'
#
loop_
_entity.id
_entity.type
_entity.pdbx_description
1 polymer ?
#
loop_
_entity_poly.entity_id
_entity_poly.type
_entity_poly.pdbx_seq_one_letter_code
_entity_poly.pdbx_strand_id
1 'polypeptide(L)'
;HRVSELCYGLRFENPNDPSEAFVVNSLVEAMAIIAWHKHKLPKPTRVPRVTASVEARLNATNAGLAPHAGGVIEHWSSPIAGEIRDDQGICVKNPDTGAFMKYTLAGAYDSNVALLLTVGDDRVVSYERMAEVLRRMTIDGQDVQTNLEFHYGLVHWFLAKNPYAKSTTAFIQPYLTLTGLLFEQAQKIDLHAGFQYLADQSGAPEIFARKQTLITRPLTCLMTNPHRLIGWISKVRSDWTVNAGQFNWQSNPFHVLAELYHYLNMDFVDGAPALEVIWDH
;
A
#
# COMPACT_ATOMS: atom_id res chain seq x y z
N HIS A 1 14.41 -14.04 5.22
CA HIS A 1 13.39 -13.08 4.73
C HIS A 1 13.95 -11.68 4.84
N ARG A 2 13.66 -10.81 3.87
CA ARG A 2 14.23 -9.46 3.81
C ARG A 2 13.84 -8.62 5.03
N VAL A 3 12.62 -8.80 5.57
CA VAL A 3 12.21 -8.21 6.87
C VAL A 3 13.16 -8.53 8.04
N SER A 4 13.64 -9.78 8.15
CA SER A 4 14.54 -10.16 9.24
C SER A 4 15.92 -9.52 9.10
N GLU A 5 16.37 -9.35 7.86
CA GLU A 5 17.61 -8.69 7.53
C GLU A 5 17.57 -7.19 7.87
N LEU A 6 16.42 -6.54 7.67
CA LEU A 6 16.22 -5.17 8.09
C LEU A 6 16.30 -5.04 9.62
N CYS A 7 15.61 -5.92 10.37
CA CYS A 7 15.56 -5.84 11.83
C CYS A 7 16.86 -6.25 12.54
N TYR A 8 17.69 -7.11 11.93
CA TYR A 8 18.86 -7.68 12.60
C TYR A 8 20.09 -7.71 11.70
N GLY A 9 21.24 -7.31 12.26
CA GLY A 9 22.56 -7.63 11.74
C GLY A 9 23.13 -8.89 12.40
N LEU A 10 24.12 -9.50 11.76
CA LEU A 10 24.87 -10.63 12.31
C LEU A 10 26.30 -10.17 12.63
N ARG A 11 26.65 -10.14 13.92
CA ARG A 11 28.01 -9.84 14.38
C ARG A 11 28.81 -11.13 14.49
N PHE A 12 29.88 -11.23 13.71
CA PHE A 12 30.90 -12.26 13.83
C PHE A 12 32.06 -11.70 14.63
N GLU A 13 32.48 -12.43 15.66
CA GLU A 13 33.48 -11.97 16.63
C GLU A 13 34.52 -13.08 16.84
N ASN A 14 35.80 -12.71 16.80
CA ASN A 14 36.89 -13.64 17.06
C ASN A 14 36.82 -14.13 18.52
N PRO A 15 36.75 -15.45 18.77
CA PRO A 15 36.67 -16.00 20.12
C PRO A 15 37.88 -15.66 21.01
N ASN A 16 39.04 -15.36 20.41
CA ASN A 16 40.27 -15.05 21.13
C ASN A 16 40.48 -13.55 21.35
N ASP A 17 39.83 -12.71 20.53
CA ASP A 17 39.93 -11.25 20.62
C ASP A 17 38.59 -10.59 20.21
N PRO A 18 37.73 -10.24 21.18
CA PRO A 18 36.45 -9.59 20.92
C PRO A 18 36.53 -8.25 20.17
N SER A 19 37.70 -7.61 20.12
CA SER A 19 37.91 -6.39 19.34
C SER A 19 37.96 -6.65 17.84
N GLU A 20 38.29 -7.89 17.43
CA GLU A 20 38.26 -8.34 16.05
C GLU A 20 36.86 -8.87 15.70
N ALA A 21 36.02 -7.98 15.18
CA ALA A 21 34.67 -8.32 14.79
C ALA A 21 34.19 -7.55 13.56
N PHE A 22 33.22 -8.12 12.87
CA PHE A 22 32.50 -7.44 11.79
C PHE A 22 31.01 -7.73 11.88
N VAL A 23 30.20 -6.82 11.33
CA VAL A 23 28.75 -6.95 11.29
C VAL A 23 28.30 -7.05 9.84
N VAL A 24 27.53 -8.08 9.55
CA VAL A 24 26.92 -8.30 8.23
C VAL A 24 25.45 -7.96 8.30
N ASN A 25 25.02 -7.09 7.39
CA ASN A 25 23.65 -6.60 7.31
C ASN A 25 22.86 -7.21 6.15
N SER A 26 23.49 -8.02 5.31
CA SER A 26 22.87 -8.73 4.19
C SER A 26 22.89 -10.24 4.44
N LEU A 27 21.74 -10.91 4.32
CA LEU A 27 21.70 -12.36 4.44
C LEU A 27 22.46 -13.04 3.30
N VAL A 28 22.45 -12.46 2.10
CA VAL A 28 23.19 -12.98 0.94
C VAL A 28 24.70 -12.87 1.17
N GLU A 29 25.17 -11.75 1.71
CA GLU A 29 26.57 -11.57 2.11
C GLU A 29 26.95 -12.57 3.22
N ALA A 30 26.10 -12.73 4.24
CA ALA A 30 26.34 -13.70 5.30
C ALA A 30 26.43 -15.13 4.77
N MET A 31 25.56 -15.49 3.82
CA MET A 31 25.60 -16.80 3.14
C MET A 31 26.93 -17.00 2.40
N ALA A 32 27.43 -15.99 1.67
CA ALA A 32 28.70 -16.06 0.98
C ALA A 32 29.89 -16.26 1.95
N ILE A 33 29.92 -15.49 3.03
CA ILE A 33 30.97 -15.57 4.06
C ILE A 33 30.94 -16.94 4.76
N ILE A 34 29.75 -17.45 5.13
CA ILE A 34 29.58 -18.78 5.72
C ILE A 34 30.06 -19.87 4.74
N ALA A 35 29.69 -19.77 3.47
CA ALA A 35 30.09 -20.74 2.46
C ALA A 35 31.61 -20.76 2.22
N TRP A 36 32.25 -19.59 2.25
CA TRP A 36 33.69 -19.43 2.05
C TRP A 36 34.50 -19.93 3.26
N HIS A 37 34.13 -19.51 4.47
CA HIS A 37 34.93 -19.77 5.68
C HIS A 37 34.51 -21.05 6.44
N LYS A 38 33.27 -21.53 6.25
CA LYS A 38 32.73 -22.77 6.85
C LYS A 38 33.00 -22.82 8.36
N HIS A 39 33.67 -23.88 8.84
CA HIS A 39 33.97 -24.09 10.25
C HIS A 39 34.95 -23.09 10.87
N LYS A 40 35.65 -22.27 10.04
CA LYS A 40 36.54 -21.22 10.54
C LYS A 40 35.77 -19.97 11.00
N LEU A 41 34.52 -19.82 10.57
CA LEU A 41 33.71 -18.68 10.93
C LEU A 41 33.04 -18.94 12.28
N PRO A 42 33.25 -18.08 13.29
CA PRO A 42 32.58 -18.23 14.58
C PRO A 42 31.07 -18.08 14.42
N LYS A 43 30.31 -18.66 15.36
CA LYS A 43 28.85 -18.49 15.38
C LYS A 43 28.52 -17.02 15.65
N PRO A 44 27.72 -16.36 14.79
CA PRO A 44 27.41 -14.95 14.99
C PRO A 44 26.42 -14.73 16.12
N THR A 45 26.41 -13.51 16.65
CA THR A 45 25.34 -13.00 17.50
C THR A 45 24.43 -12.06 16.71
N ARG A 46 23.15 -12.00 17.06
CA ARG A 46 22.21 -11.06 16.44
C ARG A 46 22.36 -9.69 17.09
N VAL A 47 22.47 -8.66 16.26
CA VAL A 47 22.50 -7.26 16.70
C VAL A 47 21.23 -6.57 16.19
N PRO A 48 20.40 -5.98 17.08
CA PRO A 48 19.23 -5.21 16.65
C PRO A 48 19.61 -4.02 15.75
N ARG A 49 18.80 -3.76 14.73
CA ARG A 49 18.97 -2.63 13.80
C ARG A 49 17.75 -1.71 13.83
N VAL A 50 16.62 -2.19 13.29
CA VAL A 50 15.32 -1.53 13.39
C VAL A 50 14.37 -2.41 14.19
N THR A 51 13.41 -1.79 14.86
CA THR A 51 12.48 -2.51 15.74
C THR A 51 11.48 -3.35 14.95
N ALA A 52 10.95 -2.79 13.86
CA ALA A 52 9.95 -3.45 13.05
C ALA A 52 10.14 -3.17 11.56
N SER A 53 9.67 -4.12 10.75
CA SER A 53 9.59 -3.99 9.31
C SER A 53 8.41 -4.77 8.77
N VAL A 54 7.85 -4.34 7.65
CA VAL A 54 6.82 -5.06 6.92
C VAL A 54 7.24 -5.22 5.46
N GLU A 55 6.89 -6.36 4.86
CA GLU A 55 7.10 -6.68 3.44
C GLU A 55 5.73 -6.92 2.80
N ALA A 56 5.45 -6.23 1.71
CA ALA A 56 4.34 -6.51 0.81
C ALA A 56 4.91 -7.03 -0.51
N ARG A 57 4.38 -8.16 -0.98
CA ARG A 57 4.78 -8.77 -2.26
C ARG A 57 3.86 -8.30 -3.36
N LEU A 58 4.35 -7.38 -4.18
CA LEU A 58 3.60 -6.89 -5.33
C LEU A 58 3.62 -7.98 -6.40
N ASN A 59 2.45 -8.52 -6.73
CA ASN A 59 2.29 -9.58 -7.71
C ASN A 59 1.36 -9.12 -8.84
N ALA A 60 1.59 -9.67 -10.03
CA ALA A 60 0.72 -9.57 -11.19
C ALA A 60 -0.51 -10.48 -11.00
N THR A 61 -1.52 -9.94 -10.32
CA THR A 61 -2.77 -10.64 -10.01
C THR A 61 -3.94 -9.68 -10.10
N ASN A 62 -5.12 -10.19 -10.41
CA ASN A 62 -6.34 -9.40 -10.38
C ASN A 62 -6.81 -9.12 -8.93
N ALA A 63 -7.91 -8.37 -8.78
CA ALA A 63 -8.48 -8.04 -7.47
C ALA A 63 -8.91 -9.26 -6.63
N GLY A 64 -9.16 -10.41 -7.26
CA GLY A 64 -9.43 -11.69 -6.59
C GLY A 64 -8.17 -12.48 -6.21
N LEU A 65 -6.97 -11.91 -6.42
CA LEU A 65 -5.67 -12.54 -6.27
C LEU A 65 -5.41 -13.72 -7.21
N ALA A 66 -6.19 -13.85 -8.28
CA ALA A 66 -5.88 -14.81 -9.34
C ALA A 66 -4.72 -14.27 -10.20
N PRO A 67 -3.77 -15.12 -10.64
CA PRO A 67 -2.68 -14.70 -11.51
C PRO A 67 -3.17 -13.95 -12.74
N HIS A 68 -2.52 -12.83 -13.06
CA HIS A 68 -2.80 -12.01 -14.22
C HIS A 68 -1.52 -11.86 -15.05
N ALA A 69 -1.48 -12.58 -16.17
CA ALA A 69 -0.35 -12.58 -17.08
C ALA A 69 -0.69 -11.83 -18.36
N GLY A 70 0.32 -11.22 -18.99
CA GLY A 70 0.18 -10.60 -20.31
C GLY A 70 0.12 -9.07 -20.31
N GLY A 71 0.14 -8.43 -19.14
CA GLY A 71 0.20 -6.97 -19.04
C GLY A 71 1.59 -6.40 -19.38
N VAL A 72 1.63 -5.16 -19.87
CA VAL A 72 2.87 -4.41 -20.13
C VAL A 72 2.90 -3.20 -19.23
N ILE A 73 3.86 -3.15 -18.30
CA ILE A 73 4.14 -1.97 -17.49
C ILE A 73 4.84 -0.95 -18.40
N GLU A 74 4.25 0.23 -18.54
CA GLU A 74 4.79 1.34 -19.34
C GLU A 74 5.24 2.50 -18.46
N HIS A 75 4.75 2.55 -17.23
CA HIS A 75 5.17 3.49 -16.22
C HIS A 75 5.08 2.88 -14.83
N TRP A 76 6.05 3.25 -13.99
CA TRP A 76 6.06 2.97 -12.56
C TRP A 76 6.73 4.14 -11.86
N SER A 77 6.02 4.74 -10.90
CA SER A 77 6.55 5.76 -10.01
C SER A 77 7.89 5.36 -9.38
N SER A 78 8.79 6.34 -9.22
CA SER A 78 10.04 6.13 -8.48
C SER A 78 9.77 5.89 -6.99
N PRO A 79 10.62 5.13 -6.28
CA PRO A 79 10.46 4.93 -4.84
C PRO A 79 10.43 6.24 -4.07
N ILE A 80 9.55 6.34 -3.07
CA ILE A 80 9.50 7.50 -2.18
C ILE A 80 10.51 7.37 -1.02
N ALA A 81 10.71 8.44 -0.27
CA ALA A 81 11.54 8.39 0.93
C ALA A 81 11.03 7.33 1.93
N GLY A 82 11.92 6.45 2.38
CA GLY A 82 11.59 5.35 3.30
C GLY A 82 11.03 4.09 2.62
N GLU A 83 10.80 4.12 1.32
CA GLU A 83 10.48 2.93 0.53
C GLU A 83 11.74 2.15 0.20
N ILE A 84 11.77 0.87 0.59
CA ILE A 84 12.77 -0.09 0.13
C ILE A 84 12.09 -0.98 -0.90
N ARG A 85 12.52 -0.89 -2.15
CA ARG A 85 11.92 -1.63 -3.26
C ARG A 85 12.96 -2.56 -3.90
N ASP A 86 12.71 -3.86 -3.80
CA ASP A 86 13.47 -4.89 -4.53
C ASP A 86 12.63 -5.34 -5.74
N ASP A 87 12.75 -4.65 -6.87
CA ASP A 87 11.94 -4.83 -8.10
C ASP A 87 12.71 -5.43 -9.28
N GLN A 88 13.86 -6.04 -9.01
CA GLN A 88 14.73 -6.68 -10.02
C GLN A 88 15.19 -5.74 -11.14
N GLY A 89 15.16 -4.42 -10.91
CA GLY A 89 15.58 -3.42 -11.89
C GLY A 89 14.48 -3.02 -12.87
N ILE A 90 13.23 -3.44 -12.68
CA ILE A 90 12.10 -3.07 -13.54
C ILE A 90 11.90 -1.54 -13.56
N CYS A 91 12.04 -0.87 -12.41
CA CYS A 91 11.85 0.58 -12.34
C CYS A 91 13.07 1.38 -12.85
N VAL A 92 14.16 0.71 -13.24
CA VAL A 92 15.38 1.39 -13.68
C VAL A 92 15.14 2.00 -15.05
N LYS A 93 15.19 3.33 -15.09
CA LYS A 93 15.12 4.08 -16.33
C LYS A 93 16.37 3.83 -17.17
N ASN A 94 16.22 3.88 -18.48
CA ASN A 94 17.35 3.82 -19.39
C ASN A 94 18.34 4.96 -19.03
N PRO A 95 19.63 4.66 -18.78
CA PRO A 95 20.59 5.66 -18.30
C PRO A 95 20.92 6.74 -19.33
N ASP A 96 20.77 6.44 -20.63
CA ASP A 96 21.09 7.35 -21.72
C ASP A 96 19.93 8.30 -22.03
N THR A 97 18.68 7.82 -21.94
CA THR A 97 17.48 8.58 -22.34
C THR A 97 16.63 9.06 -21.18
N GLY A 98 16.82 8.49 -19.98
CA GLY A 98 15.93 8.71 -18.83
C GLY A 98 14.51 8.15 -19.02
N ALA A 99 14.26 7.41 -20.11
CA ALA A 99 12.95 6.84 -20.39
C ALA A 99 12.71 5.56 -19.58
N PHE A 100 11.45 5.31 -19.21
CA PHE A 100 11.05 4.03 -18.62
C PHE A 100 11.18 2.90 -19.66
N MET A 101 11.79 1.79 -19.27
CA MET A 101 11.87 0.61 -20.14
C MET A 101 10.65 -0.26 -19.93
N LYS A 102 9.82 -0.40 -20.96
CA LYS A 102 8.60 -1.21 -20.90
C LYS A 102 8.92 -2.63 -20.44
N TYR A 103 8.11 -3.15 -19.51
CA TYR A 103 8.31 -4.48 -18.94
C TYR A 103 7.06 -5.34 -19.12
N THR A 104 7.24 -6.51 -19.75
CA THR A 104 6.14 -7.45 -20.01
C THR A 104 6.02 -8.45 -18.86
N LEU A 105 4.84 -8.50 -18.23
CA LEU A 105 4.48 -9.48 -17.22
C LEU A 105 4.18 -10.82 -17.91
N ALA A 106 5.23 -11.63 -18.14
CA ALA A 106 5.10 -12.91 -18.80
C ALA A 106 4.52 -13.98 -17.85
N GLY A 107 3.42 -14.63 -18.25
CA GLY A 107 2.73 -15.65 -17.44
C GLY A 107 3.45 -16.98 -17.26
N ALA A 108 4.67 -17.12 -17.79
CA ALA A 108 5.45 -18.34 -17.70
C ALA A 108 6.22 -18.48 -16.37
N TYR A 109 6.27 -17.42 -15.55
CA TYR A 109 7.04 -17.36 -14.31
C TYR A 109 6.17 -16.94 -13.12
N ASP A 110 6.75 -16.98 -11.90
CA ASP A 110 6.12 -16.46 -10.68
C ASP A 110 5.58 -15.05 -10.92
N SER A 111 4.34 -14.79 -10.49
CA SER A 111 3.66 -13.50 -10.61
C SER A 111 4.34 -12.36 -9.83
N ASN A 112 5.38 -12.65 -9.04
CA ASN A 112 6.10 -11.68 -8.24
C ASN A 112 6.76 -10.58 -9.10
N VAL A 113 6.36 -9.34 -8.88
CA VAL A 113 6.87 -8.14 -9.55
C VAL A 113 7.93 -7.44 -8.69
N ALA A 114 7.63 -7.23 -7.40
CA ALA A 114 8.56 -6.58 -6.48
C ALA A 114 8.29 -6.93 -5.02
N LEU A 115 9.33 -6.82 -4.18
CA LEU A 115 9.18 -6.73 -2.74
C LEU A 115 9.18 -5.26 -2.34
N LEU A 116 8.11 -4.83 -1.68
CA LEU A 116 7.99 -3.51 -1.07
C LEU A 116 8.23 -3.66 0.42
N LEU A 117 9.16 -2.89 0.97
CA LEU A 117 9.48 -2.95 2.39
C LEU A 117 9.53 -1.55 3.00
N THR A 118 9.09 -1.50 4.25
CA THR A 118 9.25 -0.33 5.12
C THR A 118 9.73 -0.78 6.49
N VAL A 119 10.39 0.14 7.19
CA VAL A 119 10.86 -0.05 8.56
C VAL A 119 10.20 0.98 9.48
N GLY A 120 10.10 0.70 10.77
CA GLY A 120 9.54 1.63 11.75
C GLY A 120 10.06 1.37 13.16
N ASP A 121 9.86 2.36 14.02
CA ASP A 121 10.21 2.28 15.44
C ASP A 121 9.33 1.26 16.18
N ASP A 122 8.15 0.99 15.64
CA ASP A 122 7.30 -0.13 16.01
C ASP A 122 6.52 -0.66 14.79
N ARG A 123 5.67 -1.66 15.05
CA ARG A 123 4.87 -2.29 13.99
C ARG A 123 3.87 -1.31 13.39
N VAL A 124 3.27 -0.42 14.17
CA VAL A 124 2.29 0.56 13.68
C VAL A 124 2.96 1.51 12.69
N VAL A 125 4.09 2.12 13.07
CA VAL A 125 4.85 3.04 12.23
C VAL A 125 5.30 2.36 10.94
N SER A 126 5.70 1.08 10.98
CA SER A 126 6.07 0.35 9.77
C SER A 126 4.88 0.16 8.80
N TYR A 127 3.67 -0.10 9.33
CA TYR A 127 2.46 -0.24 8.52
C TYR A 127 1.98 1.11 7.98
N GLU A 128 2.07 2.20 8.75
CA GLU A 128 1.75 3.55 8.30
C GLU A 128 2.65 3.98 7.13
N ARG A 129 3.96 3.72 7.24
CA ARG A 129 4.91 3.94 6.14
C ARG A 129 4.58 3.07 4.93
N MET A 130 4.17 1.82 5.14
CA MET A 130 3.74 0.94 4.04
C MET A 130 2.46 1.45 3.37
N ALA A 131 1.51 1.98 4.15
CA ALA A 131 0.32 2.61 3.61
C ALA A 131 0.67 3.80 2.72
N GLU A 132 1.62 4.64 3.14
CA GLU A 132 2.09 5.77 2.33
C GLU A 132 2.79 5.33 1.04
N VAL A 133 3.65 4.30 1.12
CA VAL A 133 4.28 3.69 -0.07
C VAL A 133 3.22 3.20 -1.05
N LEU A 134 2.25 2.41 -0.60
CA LEU A 134 1.20 1.85 -1.45
C LEU A 134 0.29 2.93 -2.03
N ARG A 135 -0.01 3.98 -1.27
CA ARG A 135 -0.82 5.12 -1.71
C ARG A 135 -0.13 5.91 -2.82
N ARG A 136 1.15 6.21 -2.67
CA ARG A 136 1.93 7.02 -3.61
C ARG A 136 2.37 6.25 -4.86
N MET A 137 2.37 4.92 -4.79
CA MET A 137 2.80 4.08 -5.89
C MET A 137 1.79 4.07 -7.04
N THR A 138 2.17 4.66 -8.17
CA THR A 138 1.49 4.47 -9.46
C THR A 138 2.24 3.43 -10.30
N ILE A 139 1.48 2.51 -10.89
CA ILE A 139 1.95 1.50 -11.83
C ILE A 139 0.89 1.31 -12.91
N ASP A 140 1.25 1.58 -14.16
CA ASP A 140 0.30 1.66 -15.25
C ASP A 140 0.92 1.26 -16.59
N GLY A 141 0.04 0.96 -17.55
CA GLY A 141 0.39 0.44 -18.86
C GLY A 141 -0.76 -0.38 -19.45
N GLN A 142 -0.44 -1.30 -20.34
CA GLN A 142 -1.45 -2.06 -21.08
C GLN A 142 -1.86 -3.30 -20.29
N ASP A 143 -3.14 -3.38 -19.91
CA ASP A 143 -3.72 -4.49 -19.14
C ASP A 143 -2.87 -4.88 -17.90
N VAL A 144 -2.31 -3.89 -17.22
CA VAL A 144 -1.55 -4.10 -15.98
C VAL A 144 -2.54 -4.32 -14.84
N GLN A 145 -2.43 -5.46 -14.16
CA GLN A 145 -3.16 -5.73 -12.92
C GLN A 145 -2.20 -6.23 -11.86
N THR A 146 -2.28 -5.62 -10.68
CA THR A 146 -1.47 -6.01 -9.53
C THR A 146 -2.32 -6.11 -8.26
N ASN A 147 -1.80 -6.79 -7.25
CA ASN A 147 -2.37 -6.79 -5.89
C ASN A 147 -2.05 -5.54 -5.06
N LEU A 148 -1.61 -4.43 -5.68
CA LEU A 148 -1.29 -3.18 -4.97
C LEU A 148 -2.46 -2.72 -4.09
N GLU A 149 -3.65 -2.67 -4.67
CA GLU A 149 -4.86 -2.19 -4.00
C GLU A 149 -5.30 -3.14 -2.89
N PHE A 150 -5.12 -4.44 -3.10
CA PHE A 150 -5.34 -5.45 -2.05
C PHE A 150 -4.44 -5.19 -0.85
N HIS A 151 -3.15 -4.97 -1.06
CA HIS A 151 -2.22 -4.66 0.03
C HIS A 151 -2.59 -3.36 0.72
N TYR A 152 -2.98 -2.34 -0.05
CA TYR A 152 -3.35 -1.04 0.52
C TYR A 152 -4.58 -1.15 1.43
N GLY A 153 -5.64 -1.80 0.95
CA GLY A 153 -6.83 -2.07 1.75
C GLY A 153 -6.53 -2.93 2.98
N LEU A 154 -5.68 -3.94 2.83
CA LEU A 154 -5.32 -4.86 3.91
C LEU A 154 -4.48 -4.18 5.01
N VAL A 155 -3.53 -3.32 4.63
CA VAL A 155 -2.73 -2.54 5.58
C VAL A 155 -3.63 -1.65 6.43
N HIS A 156 -4.58 -0.93 5.82
CA HIS A 156 -5.55 -0.11 6.56
C HIS A 156 -6.49 -0.94 7.43
N TRP A 157 -6.89 -2.13 6.97
CA TRP A 157 -7.68 -3.05 7.80
C TRP A 157 -6.92 -3.48 9.06
N PHE A 158 -5.64 -3.85 8.93
CA PHE A 158 -4.81 -4.20 10.08
C PHE A 158 -4.57 -3.02 11.02
N LEU A 159 -4.28 -1.84 10.46
CA LEU A 159 -4.12 -0.59 11.23
C LEU A 159 -5.35 -0.29 12.08
N ALA A 160 -6.54 -0.44 11.51
CA ALA A 160 -7.80 -0.17 12.21
C ALA A 160 -8.21 -1.23 13.24
N LYS A 161 -7.83 -2.50 13.03
CA LYS A 161 -8.23 -3.61 13.90
C LYS A 161 -7.23 -3.91 14.99
N ASN A 162 -6.04 -4.33 14.59
CA ASN A 162 -4.94 -4.65 15.48
C ASN A 162 -3.67 -4.86 14.64
N PRO A 163 -2.75 -3.88 14.62
CA PRO A 163 -1.48 -3.99 13.89
C PRO A 163 -0.63 -5.19 14.32
N TYR A 164 -0.81 -5.66 15.57
CA TYR A 164 -0.08 -6.80 16.13
C TYR A 164 -0.73 -8.16 15.86
N ALA A 165 -1.88 -8.19 15.19
CA ALA A 165 -2.56 -9.42 14.84
C ALA A 165 -1.60 -10.39 14.10
N LYS A 166 -1.64 -11.65 14.52
CA LYS A 166 -1.00 -12.76 13.81
C LYS A 166 -2.08 -13.46 13.01
N SER A 167 -2.26 -13.06 11.76
CA SER A 167 -3.18 -13.74 10.86
C SER A 167 -2.63 -15.11 10.50
N THR A 168 -3.51 -16.11 10.42
CA THR A 168 -3.19 -17.40 9.78
C THR A 168 -3.53 -17.34 8.30
N THR A 169 -3.10 -18.33 7.51
CA THR A 169 -3.47 -18.43 6.09
C THR A 169 -4.99 -18.50 5.88
N ALA A 170 -5.75 -18.95 6.88
CA ALA A 170 -7.21 -18.97 6.85
C ALA A 170 -7.87 -17.58 6.90
N PHE A 171 -7.11 -16.50 7.13
CA PHE A 171 -7.65 -15.13 7.17
C PHE A 171 -8.00 -14.57 5.79
N ILE A 172 -7.23 -14.91 4.76
CA ILE A 172 -7.33 -14.25 3.44
C ILE A 172 -8.67 -14.51 2.77
N GLN A 173 -9.15 -15.75 2.80
CA GLN A 173 -10.41 -16.12 2.15
C GLN A 173 -11.62 -15.36 2.77
N PRO A 174 -11.84 -15.36 4.10
CA PRO A 174 -12.88 -14.53 4.73
C PRO A 174 -12.73 -13.04 4.44
N TYR A 175 -11.50 -12.51 4.42
CA TYR A 175 -11.25 -11.10 4.09
C TYR A 175 -11.74 -10.79 2.66
N LEU A 176 -11.34 -11.59 1.66
CA LEU A 176 -11.78 -11.41 0.27
C LEU A 176 -13.29 -11.57 0.12
N THR A 177 -13.92 -12.50 0.84
CA THR A 177 -15.38 -12.66 0.87
C THR A 177 -16.07 -11.41 1.42
N LEU A 178 -15.61 -10.87 2.55
CA LEU A 178 -16.15 -9.64 3.12
C LEU A 178 -16.00 -8.45 2.16
N THR A 179 -14.82 -8.31 1.57
CA THR A 179 -14.51 -7.27 0.58
C THR A 179 -15.45 -7.36 -0.63
N GLY A 180 -15.67 -8.56 -1.17
CA GLY A 180 -16.60 -8.77 -2.30
C GLY A 180 -18.05 -8.46 -1.94
N LEU A 181 -18.54 -8.92 -0.79
CA LEU A 181 -19.91 -8.67 -0.33
C LEU A 181 -20.17 -7.18 -0.09
N LEU A 182 -19.21 -6.48 0.52
CA LEU A 182 -19.27 -5.03 0.71
C LEU A 182 -19.34 -4.30 -0.63
N PHE A 183 -18.47 -4.67 -1.56
CA PHE A 183 -18.44 -4.08 -2.89
C PHE A 183 -19.75 -4.28 -3.65
N GLU A 184 -20.36 -5.46 -3.58
CA GLU A 184 -21.67 -5.73 -4.18
C GLU A 184 -22.76 -4.80 -3.64
N GLN A 185 -22.76 -4.47 -2.34
CA GLN A 185 -23.72 -3.50 -1.80
C GLN A 185 -23.41 -2.08 -2.26
N ALA A 186 -22.13 -1.69 -2.31
CA ALA A 186 -21.74 -0.36 -2.77
C ALA A 186 -22.14 -0.12 -4.23
N GLN A 187 -22.05 -1.13 -5.10
CA GLN A 187 -22.46 -1.04 -6.50
C GLN A 187 -23.97 -0.80 -6.71
N LYS A 188 -24.81 -0.97 -5.67
CA LYS A 188 -26.25 -0.66 -5.74
C LYS A 188 -26.57 0.82 -5.52
N ILE A 189 -25.57 1.63 -5.16
CA ILE A 189 -25.74 3.03 -4.81
C ILE A 189 -25.39 3.91 -6.03
N ASP A 190 -26.35 4.69 -6.50
CA ASP A 190 -26.11 5.76 -7.47
C ASP A 190 -25.78 7.06 -6.72
N LEU A 191 -24.50 7.43 -6.71
CA LEU A 191 -24.00 8.64 -6.07
C LEU A 191 -24.57 9.92 -6.68
N HIS A 192 -24.79 9.95 -7.99
CA HIS A 192 -25.27 11.14 -8.68
C HIS A 192 -26.75 11.36 -8.39
N ALA A 193 -27.55 10.30 -8.47
CA ALA A 193 -28.96 10.36 -8.09
C ALA A 193 -29.13 10.73 -6.60
N GLY A 194 -28.32 10.15 -5.71
CA GLY A 194 -28.32 10.49 -4.28
C GLY A 194 -27.93 11.95 -4.02
N PHE A 195 -26.89 12.46 -4.68
CA PHE A 195 -26.48 13.85 -4.55
C PHE A 195 -27.55 14.82 -5.08
N GLN A 196 -28.16 14.50 -6.23
CA GLN A 196 -29.24 15.31 -6.80
C GLN A 196 -30.46 15.36 -5.88
N TYR A 197 -30.86 14.21 -5.32
CA TYR A 197 -31.97 14.14 -4.36
C TYR A 197 -31.75 15.03 -3.13
N LEU A 198 -30.51 15.11 -2.63
CA LEU A 198 -30.13 16.02 -1.54
C LEU A 198 -30.12 17.49 -2.00
N ALA A 199 -29.66 17.76 -3.22
CA ALA A 199 -29.63 19.11 -3.79
C ALA A 199 -31.03 19.69 -3.95
N ASP A 200 -31.99 18.89 -4.43
CA ASP A 200 -33.38 19.28 -4.67
C ASP A 200 -34.13 19.65 -3.37
N GLN A 201 -33.70 19.08 -2.24
CA GLN A 201 -34.24 19.40 -0.91
C GLN A 201 -33.48 20.53 -0.21
N SER A 202 -32.40 21.03 -0.80
CA SER A 202 -31.56 22.06 -0.18
C SER A 202 -32.12 23.46 -0.42
N GLY A 203 -31.95 24.35 0.56
CA GLY A 203 -32.18 25.79 0.38
C GLY A 203 -31.04 26.51 -0.36
N ALA A 204 -30.03 25.78 -0.87
CA ALA A 204 -28.81 26.34 -1.44
C ALA A 204 -28.33 25.55 -2.69
N PRO A 205 -29.14 25.50 -3.77
CA PRO A 205 -28.85 24.69 -4.96
C PRO A 205 -27.54 25.08 -5.64
N GLU A 206 -27.17 26.36 -5.64
CA GLU A 206 -25.90 26.83 -6.22
C GLU A 206 -24.67 26.26 -5.51
N ILE A 207 -24.75 26.05 -4.18
CA ILE A 207 -23.65 25.46 -3.41
C ILE A 207 -23.51 23.98 -3.77
N PHE A 208 -24.62 23.25 -3.85
CA PHE A 208 -24.61 21.84 -4.27
C PHE A 208 -24.00 21.68 -5.66
N ALA A 209 -24.42 22.52 -6.63
CA ALA A 209 -23.86 22.49 -7.98
C ALA A 209 -22.33 22.70 -7.98
N ARG A 210 -21.81 23.67 -7.21
CA ARG A 210 -20.37 23.92 -7.10
C ARG A 210 -19.59 22.81 -6.37
N LYS A 211 -20.24 22.06 -5.49
CA LYS A 211 -19.61 21.04 -4.62
C LYS A 211 -19.83 19.61 -5.11
N GLN A 212 -20.60 19.42 -6.18
CA GLN A 212 -20.92 18.10 -6.71
C GLN A 212 -19.66 17.27 -6.99
N THR A 213 -18.75 17.76 -7.83
CA THR A 213 -17.53 17.02 -8.20
C THR A 213 -16.55 16.88 -7.04
N LEU A 214 -16.53 17.83 -6.10
CA LEU A 214 -15.72 17.75 -4.89
C LEU A 214 -16.11 16.53 -4.02
N ILE A 215 -17.38 16.11 -4.06
CA ILE A 215 -17.89 15.00 -3.25
C ILE A 215 -17.99 13.73 -4.08
N THR A 216 -18.61 13.78 -5.27
CA THR A 216 -18.92 12.56 -6.05
C THR A 216 -17.69 11.95 -6.72
N ARG A 217 -16.67 12.74 -7.08
CA ARG A 217 -15.44 12.23 -7.72
C ARG A 217 -14.66 11.26 -6.81
N PRO A 218 -14.21 11.67 -5.60
CA PRO A 218 -13.46 10.76 -4.74
C PRO A 218 -14.30 9.55 -4.31
N LEU A 219 -15.60 9.74 -4.04
CA LEU A 219 -16.50 8.62 -3.72
C LEU A 219 -16.65 7.64 -4.88
N THR A 220 -16.76 8.12 -6.12
CA THR A 220 -16.78 7.25 -7.31
C THR A 220 -15.49 6.44 -7.41
N CYS A 221 -14.32 7.09 -7.25
CA CYS A 221 -13.02 6.41 -7.28
C CYS A 221 -12.90 5.35 -6.18
N LEU A 222 -13.41 5.65 -4.98
CA LEU A 222 -13.44 4.70 -3.88
C LEU A 222 -14.35 3.50 -4.17
N MET A 223 -15.54 3.75 -4.72
CA MET A 223 -16.57 2.74 -4.94
C MET A 223 -16.31 1.86 -6.17
N THR A 224 -15.38 2.20 -7.06
CA THR A 224 -14.99 1.35 -8.20
C THR A 224 -13.90 0.33 -7.86
N ASN A 225 -13.29 0.42 -6.68
CA ASN A 225 -12.26 -0.52 -6.25
C ASN A 225 -12.62 -1.19 -4.90
N PRO A 226 -12.80 -2.52 -4.87
CA PRO A 226 -13.26 -3.21 -3.66
C PRO A 226 -12.28 -3.12 -2.50
N HIS A 227 -10.97 -3.13 -2.77
CA HIS A 227 -9.95 -3.08 -1.73
C HIS A 227 -9.74 -1.67 -1.18
N ARG A 228 -9.78 -0.64 -2.04
CA ARG A 228 -9.80 0.75 -1.59
C ARG A 228 -11.01 1.02 -0.70
N LEU A 229 -12.18 0.52 -1.08
CA LEU A 229 -13.42 0.69 -0.32
C LEU A 229 -13.33 0.13 1.10
N ILE A 230 -12.95 -1.15 1.26
CA ILE A 230 -12.85 -1.76 2.59
C ILE A 230 -11.72 -1.12 3.43
N GLY A 231 -10.62 -0.72 2.79
CA GLY A 231 -9.52 -0.02 3.44
C GLY A 231 -9.96 1.33 4.01
N TRP A 232 -10.68 2.14 3.22
CA TRP A 232 -11.20 3.43 3.67
C TRP A 232 -12.17 3.28 4.83
N ILE A 233 -13.16 2.39 4.71
CA ILE A 233 -14.14 2.13 5.78
C ILE A 233 -13.44 1.68 7.06
N SER A 234 -12.36 0.91 6.94
CA SER A 234 -11.53 0.52 8.08
C SER A 234 -10.81 1.72 8.68
N LYS A 235 -10.14 2.54 7.86
CA LYS A 235 -9.39 3.75 8.28
C LYS A 235 -10.28 4.70 9.09
N VAL A 236 -11.48 5.01 8.60
CA VAL A 236 -12.40 5.95 9.26
C VAL A 236 -13.35 5.30 10.26
N ARG A 237 -13.15 4.02 10.61
CA ARG A 237 -14.13 3.28 11.44
C ARG A 237 -14.39 3.95 12.78
N SER A 238 -13.38 4.54 13.41
CA SER A 238 -13.52 5.25 14.69
C SER A 238 -14.23 6.60 14.57
N ASP A 239 -14.36 7.14 13.36
CA ASP A 239 -14.89 8.48 13.11
C ASP A 239 -16.42 8.53 12.97
N TRP A 240 -17.11 7.38 13.07
CA TRP A 240 -18.56 7.35 12.94
C TRP A 240 -19.23 6.28 13.81
N THR A 241 -20.48 6.57 14.16
CA THR A 241 -21.35 5.67 14.92
C THR A 241 -22.72 5.59 14.26
N VAL A 242 -23.45 4.50 14.53
CA VAL A 242 -24.86 4.39 14.16
C VAL A 242 -25.67 4.40 15.44
N ASN A 243 -26.43 5.48 15.66
CA ASN A 243 -27.27 5.68 16.84
C ASN A 243 -28.73 5.67 16.40
N ALA A 244 -29.55 4.79 16.97
CA ALA A 244 -30.98 4.65 16.61
C ALA A 244 -31.24 4.54 15.09
N GLY A 245 -30.37 3.83 14.36
CA GLY A 245 -30.46 3.68 12.90
C GLY A 245 -29.97 4.88 12.09
N GLN A 246 -29.50 5.95 12.73
CA GLN A 246 -28.94 7.12 12.08
C GLN A 246 -27.42 7.11 12.11
N PHE A 247 -26.81 7.32 10.95
CA PHE A 247 -25.37 7.50 10.80
C PHE A 247 -24.96 8.87 11.32
N ASN A 248 -23.94 8.92 12.18
CA ASN A 248 -23.40 10.15 12.75
C ASN A 248 -21.88 10.15 12.64
N TRP A 249 -21.32 11.17 11.99
CA TRP A 249 -19.90 11.47 12.05
C TRP A 249 -19.54 12.01 13.45
N GLN A 250 -18.50 11.46 14.05
CA GLN A 250 -17.87 11.94 15.28
C GLN A 250 -16.74 12.94 14.99
N SER A 251 -16.27 12.99 13.75
CA SER A 251 -15.22 13.88 13.25
C SER A 251 -15.81 14.90 12.26
N ASN A 252 -15.12 16.03 12.07
CA ASN A 252 -15.56 17.06 11.11
C ASN A 252 -15.62 16.47 9.68
N PRO A 253 -16.78 16.50 8.99
CA PRO A 253 -16.90 15.94 7.64
C PRO A 253 -15.93 16.53 6.61
N PHE A 254 -15.49 17.77 6.78
CA PHE A 254 -14.48 18.37 5.90
C PHE A 254 -13.10 17.71 6.08
N HIS A 255 -12.74 17.34 7.31
CA HIS A 255 -11.51 16.58 7.55
C HIS A 255 -11.62 15.17 6.96
N VAL A 256 -12.78 14.52 7.12
CA VAL A 256 -13.04 13.20 6.50
C VAL A 256 -12.89 13.28 4.98
N LEU A 257 -13.40 14.35 4.35
CA LEU A 257 -13.28 14.56 2.92
C LEU A 257 -11.82 14.81 2.50
N ALA A 258 -11.09 15.69 3.19
CA ALA A 258 -9.68 15.93 2.91
C ALA A 258 -8.85 14.65 3.04
N GLU A 259 -9.09 13.86 4.09
CA GLU A 259 -8.46 12.56 4.30
C GLU A 259 -8.81 11.54 3.22
N LEU A 260 -10.00 11.64 2.61
CA LEU A 260 -10.39 10.77 1.48
C LEU A 260 -9.58 11.13 0.22
N TYR A 261 -9.41 12.42 -0.05
CA TYR A 261 -8.55 12.88 -1.13
C TYR A 261 -7.11 12.40 -0.94
N HIS A 262 -6.57 12.55 0.26
CA HIS A 262 -5.26 12.02 0.61
C HIS A 262 -5.20 10.50 0.38
N TYR A 263 -6.15 9.75 0.95
CA TYR A 263 -6.23 8.29 0.83
C TYR A 263 -6.25 7.78 -0.61
N LEU A 264 -6.86 8.53 -1.53
CA LEU A 264 -6.96 8.18 -2.94
C LEU A 264 -5.78 8.68 -3.79
N ASN A 265 -4.73 9.23 -3.15
CA ASN A 265 -3.58 9.85 -3.81
C ASN A 265 -3.99 11.02 -4.73
N MET A 266 -4.96 11.82 -4.26
CA MET A 266 -5.52 12.97 -4.96
C MET A 266 -5.18 14.29 -4.24
N ASP A 267 -4.11 14.32 -3.46
CA ASP A 267 -3.60 15.55 -2.85
C ASP A 267 -3.20 16.56 -3.93
N PHE A 268 -3.22 17.86 -3.59
CA PHE A 268 -2.76 18.89 -4.52
C PHE A 268 -1.29 18.67 -4.88
N VAL A 269 -1.01 18.69 -6.19
CA VAL A 269 0.35 18.63 -6.74
C VAL A 269 0.46 19.73 -7.79
N ASP A 270 1.46 20.59 -7.63
CA ASP A 270 1.70 21.69 -8.58
C ASP A 270 1.93 21.15 -9.99
N GLY A 271 1.25 21.74 -10.97
CA GLY A 271 1.27 21.32 -12.38
C GLY A 271 0.50 20.03 -12.70
N ALA A 272 -0.10 19.34 -11.73
CA ALA A 272 -0.91 18.16 -12.02
C ALA A 272 -2.29 18.55 -12.60
N PRO A 273 -2.90 17.72 -13.47
CA PRO A 273 -4.23 17.99 -14.00
C PRO A 273 -5.28 18.09 -12.89
N ALA A 274 -6.12 19.11 -12.92
CA ALA A 274 -7.20 19.29 -11.93
C ALA A 274 -8.20 18.13 -11.87
N LEU A 275 -8.22 17.26 -12.90
CA LEU A 275 -9.00 16.04 -12.92
C LEU A 275 -8.47 14.98 -11.95
N GLU A 276 -7.16 14.93 -11.72
CA GLU A 276 -6.47 13.88 -10.97
C GLU A 276 -6.29 14.26 -9.49
N VAL A 277 -6.14 15.55 -9.20
CA VAL A 277 -5.89 16.06 -7.84
C VAL A 277 -7.01 16.95 -7.32
N ILE A 278 -7.06 17.16 -6.01
CA ILE A 278 -7.77 18.30 -5.43
C ILE A 278 -7.03 19.58 -5.82
N TRP A 279 -7.79 20.59 -6.23
CA TRP A 279 -7.20 21.88 -6.59
C TRP A 279 -7.07 22.73 -5.32
N ASP A 280 -5.87 23.26 -5.08
CA ASP A 280 -5.70 24.31 -4.09
C ASP A 280 -6.05 25.67 -4.71
N HIS A 281 -6.48 26.60 -3.87
CA HIS A 281 -7.11 27.87 -4.26
C HIS A 281 -6.14 29.03 -4.26
#